data_AF-A0A557P5H3-F1
#
_entry.id   AF-A0A557P5H3-F1
#
_cell.length_a   1.000
_cell.length_b   1.000
_cell.length_c   1.000
_cell.angle_alpha   90.00
_cell.angle_beta   90.00
_cell.angle_gamma   90.00
#
_symmetry.space_group_name_H-M   'P 1'
#
loop_
_entity.id
_entity.type
_entity.pdbx_description
1 polymer ?
#
loop_
_entity_poly.entity_id
_entity_poly.type
_entity_poly.pdbx_seq_one_letter_code
_entity_poly.pdbx_strand_id
1 'polypeptide(L)'
;MSDSHFFKTIETLLTIADVIPHPPAAPLTYQEITDRVISRGTTTNYSSVRRMLQNQRLQALLNFTVKTQSSPHSVQYLGGYFDQFSHGGLVAYLSMKYLGNLLPMQVRERFKRTVANYLDRYQNLDVAYPDKGWKNKLIIQRDALGGWLLEDLPIQIDEIFSALYFGRQLELEALSAKRSNEKQTMIITPIRLSIDTRECRLIYREDTNSANKEKSLLNTEQSISIEQIVRARMLIEPY
;
A
#
# COMPACT_ATOMS: atom_id res chain seq x y z
N MET A 1 8.28 17.37 -27.20
CA MET A 1 7.09 17.87 -26.46
C MET A 1 7.62 18.58 -25.24
N SER A 2 7.30 19.86 -25.06
CA SER A 2 8.00 20.74 -24.12
C SER A 2 7.64 20.44 -22.66
N ASP A 3 8.66 20.38 -21.79
CA ASP A 3 8.54 20.12 -20.36
C ASP A 3 7.49 21.02 -19.66
N SER A 4 7.27 22.23 -20.18
CA SER A 4 6.21 23.15 -19.78
C SER A 4 4.81 22.52 -19.75
N HIS A 5 4.43 21.76 -20.79
CA HIS A 5 3.12 21.10 -20.85
C HIS A 5 3.00 19.98 -19.80
N PHE A 6 4.10 19.28 -19.53
CA PHE A 6 4.15 18.22 -18.53
C PHE A 6 4.00 18.78 -17.11
N PHE A 7 4.76 19.82 -16.76
CA PHE A 7 4.65 20.48 -15.45
C PHE A 7 3.26 21.07 -15.22
N LYS A 8 2.67 21.71 -16.23
CA LYS A 8 1.31 22.24 -16.17
C LYS A 8 0.26 21.14 -15.94
N THR A 9 0.46 19.98 -16.55
CA THR A 9 -0.43 18.81 -16.37
C THR A 9 -0.33 18.27 -14.96
N ILE A 10 0.88 18.12 -14.41
CA ILE A 10 1.10 17.69 -13.02
C ILE A 10 0.50 18.70 -12.04
N GLU A 11 0.75 19.99 -12.23
CA GLU A 11 0.21 21.06 -11.38
C GLU A 11 -1.33 21.04 -11.37
N THR A 12 -1.94 20.85 -12.54
CA THR A 12 -3.40 20.73 -12.66
C THR A 12 -3.91 19.49 -11.93
N LEU A 13 -3.24 18.34 -12.07
CA LEU A 13 -3.62 17.10 -11.38
C LEU A 13 -3.52 17.21 -9.86
N LEU A 14 -2.42 17.79 -9.36
CA LEU A 14 -2.24 18.01 -7.93
C LEU A 14 -3.30 18.97 -7.37
N THR A 15 -3.64 20.01 -8.13
CA THR A 15 -4.67 20.97 -7.71
C THR A 15 -6.07 20.36 -7.78
N ILE A 16 -6.35 19.48 -8.75
CA ILE A 16 -7.60 18.70 -8.81
C ILE A 16 -7.73 17.81 -7.57
N ALA A 17 -6.68 17.08 -7.20
CA ALA A 17 -6.69 16.22 -6.01
C ALA A 17 -7.01 17.02 -4.73
N ASP A 18 -6.44 18.22 -4.61
CA ASP A 18 -6.66 19.09 -3.46
C ASP A 18 -8.10 19.64 -3.34
N VAL A 19 -8.87 19.70 -4.44
CA VAL A 19 -10.21 20.32 -4.44
C VAL A 19 -11.35 19.31 -4.47
N ILE A 20 -11.09 18.05 -4.84
CA ILE A 20 -12.11 17.00 -4.79
C ILE A 20 -12.49 16.78 -3.30
N PRO A 21 -13.80 16.76 -2.99
CA PRO A 21 -14.27 16.62 -1.62
C PRO A 21 -14.00 15.22 -1.07
N HIS A 22 -13.48 15.15 0.15
CA HIS A 22 -13.35 13.90 0.92
C HIS A 22 -14.63 13.63 1.73
N PRO A 23 -15.10 12.37 1.84
CA PRO A 23 -16.21 12.03 2.73
C PRO A 23 -15.97 12.55 4.16
N PRO A 24 -17.00 13.11 4.84
CA PRO A 24 -18.42 13.11 4.48
C PRO A 24 -18.86 14.29 3.59
N ALA A 25 -17.93 15.10 3.06
CA ALA A 25 -18.29 16.28 2.28
C ALA A 25 -19.03 15.91 0.99
N ALA A 26 -19.96 16.80 0.59
CA ALA A 26 -20.81 16.59 -0.57
C ALA A 26 -19.98 16.50 -1.87
N PRO A 27 -20.32 15.59 -2.80
CA PRO A 27 -19.72 15.53 -4.12
C PRO A 27 -19.81 16.86 -4.87
N LEU A 28 -18.82 17.16 -5.73
CA LEU A 28 -18.79 18.37 -6.55
C LEU A 28 -18.96 18.05 -8.03
N THR A 29 -19.58 18.96 -8.77
CA THR A 29 -19.67 18.90 -10.22
C THR A 29 -18.34 19.21 -10.88
N TYR A 30 -18.18 18.83 -12.16
CA TYR A 30 -17.01 19.20 -12.95
C TYR A 30 -16.79 20.71 -13.04
N GLN A 31 -17.88 21.48 -13.11
CA GLN A 31 -17.79 22.94 -13.16
C GLN A 31 -17.25 23.48 -11.83
N GLU A 32 -17.80 23.05 -10.70
CA GLU A 32 -17.32 23.47 -9.37
C GLU A 32 -15.86 23.08 -9.12
N ILE A 33 -15.43 21.89 -9.57
CA ILE A 33 -14.01 21.51 -9.50
C ILE A 33 -13.17 22.42 -10.39
N THR A 34 -13.61 22.70 -11.61
CA THR A 34 -12.89 23.60 -12.53
C THR A 34 -12.72 24.99 -11.93
N ASP A 35 -13.79 25.55 -11.38
CA ASP A 35 -13.78 26.88 -10.76
C ASP A 35 -12.84 26.92 -9.55
N ARG A 36 -12.82 25.85 -8.73
CA ARG A 36 -11.89 25.73 -7.60
C ARG A 36 -10.43 25.61 -8.05
N VAL A 37 -10.14 24.84 -9.10
CA VAL A 37 -8.78 24.73 -9.66
C VAL A 37 -8.28 26.08 -10.18
N ILE A 38 -9.14 26.83 -10.90
CA ILE A 38 -8.82 28.17 -11.39
C ILE A 38 -8.63 29.15 -10.23
N SER A 39 -9.48 29.09 -9.20
CA SER A 39 -9.38 29.95 -8.01
C SER A 39 -8.07 29.75 -7.23
N ARG A 40 -7.43 28.58 -7.35
CA ARG A 40 -6.11 28.27 -6.78
C ARG A 40 -4.94 28.69 -7.68
N GLY A 41 -5.20 29.42 -8.76
CA GLY A 41 -4.18 30.01 -9.62
C GLY A 41 -3.70 29.12 -10.76
N THR A 42 -4.29 27.93 -10.95
CA THR A 42 -3.92 27.05 -12.06
C THR A 42 -4.62 27.46 -13.35
N THR A 43 -3.84 27.68 -14.42
CA THR A 43 -4.38 28.05 -15.74
C THR A 43 -4.95 26.84 -16.49
N THR A 44 -6.19 26.45 -16.21
CA THR A 44 -6.87 25.31 -16.87
C THR A 44 -8.22 25.72 -17.47
N ASN A 45 -8.93 24.77 -18.09
CA ASN A 45 -10.30 24.95 -18.58
C ASN A 45 -11.17 23.72 -18.31
N TYR A 46 -12.49 23.92 -18.38
CA TYR A 46 -13.49 22.87 -18.13
C TYR A 46 -13.23 21.59 -18.92
N SER A 47 -12.95 21.71 -20.23
CA SER A 47 -12.71 20.55 -21.10
C SER A 47 -11.49 19.72 -20.67
N SER A 48 -10.44 20.38 -20.16
CA SER A 48 -9.22 19.73 -19.67
C SER A 48 -9.46 19.03 -18.35
N VAL A 49 -10.12 19.71 -17.40
CA VAL A 49 -10.49 19.14 -16.10
C VAL A 49 -11.44 17.95 -16.30
N ARG A 50 -12.47 18.09 -17.14
CA ARG A 50 -13.38 16.99 -17.49
C ARG A 50 -12.63 15.79 -18.07
N ARG A 51 -11.70 16.00 -19.01
CA ARG A 51 -10.92 14.91 -19.61
C ARG A 51 -10.04 14.19 -18.58
N MET A 52 -9.43 14.94 -17.65
CA MET A 52 -8.64 14.37 -16.55
C MET A 52 -9.53 13.56 -15.60
N LEU A 53 -10.67 14.11 -15.20
CA LEU A 53 -11.61 13.45 -14.28
C LEU A 53 -12.28 12.22 -14.89
N GLN A 54 -12.44 12.16 -16.21
CA GLN A 54 -12.97 10.98 -16.92
C GLN A 54 -11.92 9.89 -17.18
N ASN A 55 -10.63 10.17 -16.94
CA ASN A 55 -9.59 9.19 -17.17
C ASN A 55 -9.58 8.14 -16.05
N GLN A 56 -9.95 6.90 -16.38
CA GLN A 56 -10.03 5.80 -15.42
C GLN A 56 -8.71 5.53 -14.67
N ARG A 57 -7.56 5.71 -15.32
CA ARG A 57 -6.26 5.55 -14.65
C ARG A 57 -6.02 6.64 -13.61
N LEU A 58 -6.48 7.86 -13.87
CA LEU A 58 -6.39 8.96 -12.91
C LEU A 58 -7.41 8.82 -11.79
N GLN A 59 -8.62 8.31 -12.08
CA GLN A 59 -9.61 7.95 -11.07
C GLN A 59 -9.07 6.91 -10.09
N ALA A 60 -8.42 5.86 -10.59
CA ALA A 60 -7.78 4.85 -9.77
C ALA A 60 -6.60 5.45 -8.98
N LEU A 61 -5.72 6.21 -9.64
CA LEU A 61 -4.55 6.83 -8.99
C LEU A 61 -4.93 7.79 -7.85
N LEU A 62 -5.97 8.59 -8.06
CA LEU A 62 -6.45 9.58 -7.10
C LEU A 62 -7.64 9.08 -6.29
N ASN A 63 -7.97 7.78 -6.37
CA ASN A 63 -9.05 7.12 -5.63
C ASN A 63 -10.37 7.93 -5.53
N PHE A 64 -10.84 8.47 -6.65
CA PHE A 64 -12.13 9.17 -6.72
C PHE A 64 -13.06 8.50 -7.72
N THR A 65 -14.37 8.63 -7.47
CA THR A 65 -15.41 8.15 -8.37
C THR A 65 -16.15 9.31 -8.99
N VAL A 66 -16.58 9.12 -10.24
CA VAL A 66 -17.57 9.96 -10.89
C VAL A 66 -18.92 9.25 -10.76
N LYS A 67 -19.84 9.81 -9.99
CA LYS A 67 -21.23 9.35 -9.92
C LYS A 67 -22.08 10.09 -10.94
N THR A 68 -22.74 9.34 -11.81
CA THR A 68 -23.85 9.83 -12.63
C THR A 68 -25.14 9.77 -11.83
N GLN A 69 -25.32 10.72 -10.90
CA GLN A 69 -26.65 11.00 -10.39
C GLN A 69 -27.26 12.05 -11.30
N SER A 70 -28.40 11.73 -11.92
CA SER A 70 -29.28 12.60 -12.70
C SER A 70 -28.79 14.05 -12.81
N SER A 71 -28.06 14.37 -13.89
CA SER A 71 -27.48 15.67 -14.26
C SER A 71 -27.39 16.73 -13.14
N PRO A 72 -26.19 17.08 -12.62
CA PRO A 72 -24.85 16.91 -13.20
C PRO A 72 -24.02 15.76 -12.60
N HIS A 73 -23.00 15.30 -13.34
CA HIS A 73 -22.02 14.33 -12.85
C HIS A 73 -21.33 14.88 -11.61
N SER A 74 -21.30 14.08 -10.54
CA SER A 74 -20.73 14.48 -9.27
C SER A 74 -19.49 13.64 -8.95
N VAL A 75 -18.47 14.28 -8.42
CA VAL A 75 -17.15 13.71 -8.17
C VAL A 75 -16.87 13.76 -6.68
N GLN A 76 -16.48 12.62 -6.12
CA GLN A 76 -16.15 12.48 -4.71
C GLN A 76 -14.99 11.49 -4.56
N TYR A 77 -14.12 11.74 -3.59
CA TYR A 77 -13.17 10.72 -3.15
C TYR A 77 -13.91 9.48 -2.64
N LEU A 78 -13.40 8.30 -3.00
CA LEU A 78 -13.84 7.01 -2.43
C LEU A 78 -13.19 6.77 -1.06
N GLY A 79 -12.05 7.42 -0.81
CA GLY A 79 -11.23 7.36 0.40
C GLY A 79 -9.86 7.97 0.10
N GLY A 80 -9.01 8.21 1.10
CA GLY A 80 -7.63 8.61 0.87
C GLY A 80 -6.87 7.54 0.07
N TYR A 81 -5.83 7.92 -0.68
CA TYR A 81 -4.98 6.96 -1.42
C TYR A 81 -4.44 5.84 -0.52
N PHE A 82 -4.15 6.17 0.74
CA PHE A 82 -3.65 5.19 1.70
C PHE A 82 -4.76 4.32 2.32
N ASP A 83 -6.04 4.70 2.18
CA ASP A 83 -7.17 3.94 2.72
C ASP A 83 -7.48 2.68 1.92
N GLN A 84 -6.99 2.57 0.67
CA GLN A 84 -7.08 1.34 -0.11
C GLN A 84 -6.08 0.26 0.37
N PHE A 85 -5.07 0.67 1.15
CA PHE A 85 -4.11 -0.25 1.74
C PHE A 85 -4.50 -0.52 3.18
N SER A 86 -4.68 -1.79 3.54
CA SER A 86 -4.89 -2.23 4.92
C SER A 86 -3.79 -1.72 5.89
N HIS A 87 -2.60 -1.44 5.34
CA HIS A 87 -1.46 -0.88 6.05
C HIS A 87 -1.08 0.52 5.58
N GLY A 88 -2.07 1.38 5.32
CA GLY A 88 -1.86 2.76 4.85
C GLY A 88 -0.79 3.56 5.61
N GLY A 89 -0.62 3.32 6.92
CA GLY A 89 0.46 3.91 7.73
C GLY A 89 1.88 3.44 7.37
N LEU A 90 2.06 2.13 7.14
CA LEU A 90 3.35 1.57 6.69
C LEU A 90 3.66 2.02 5.25
N VAL A 91 2.66 1.97 4.37
CA VAL A 91 2.78 2.44 2.99
C VAL A 91 3.13 3.94 2.96
N ALA A 92 2.50 4.76 3.80
CA ALA A 92 2.85 6.17 3.97
C ALA A 92 4.30 6.35 4.45
N TYR A 93 4.74 5.56 5.43
CA TYR A 93 6.12 5.60 5.94
C TYR A 93 7.14 5.22 4.86
N LEU A 94 6.92 4.12 4.14
CA LEU A 94 7.79 3.68 3.05
C LEU A 94 7.82 4.71 1.92
N SER A 95 6.66 5.28 1.57
CA SER A 95 6.56 6.32 0.55
C SER A 95 7.35 7.57 0.96
N MET A 96 7.25 8.03 2.21
CA MET A 96 8.07 9.13 2.71
C MET A 96 9.56 8.82 2.70
N LYS A 97 9.94 7.61 3.12
CA LYS A 97 11.34 7.19 3.21
C LYS A 97 12.02 7.11 1.84
N TYR A 98 11.31 6.63 0.82
CA TYR A 98 11.90 6.33 -0.50
C TYR A 98 11.49 7.31 -1.61
N LEU A 99 10.24 7.77 -1.65
CA LEU A 99 9.77 8.76 -2.64
C LEU A 99 10.04 10.19 -2.18
N GLY A 100 9.98 10.47 -0.87
CA GLY A 100 10.13 11.82 -0.33
C GLY A 100 11.39 12.53 -0.83
N ASN A 101 12.51 11.82 -0.93
CA ASN A 101 13.79 12.38 -1.39
C ASN A 101 13.87 12.61 -2.91
N LEU A 102 12.99 11.98 -3.69
CA LEU A 102 12.90 12.11 -5.14
C LEU A 102 11.94 13.23 -5.58
N LEU A 103 11.08 13.71 -4.67
CA LEU A 103 10.10 14.75 -4.96
C LEU A 103 10.72 16.16 -4.82
N PRO A 104 10.36 17.11 -5.72
CA PRO A 104 10.66 18.53 -5.53
C PRO A 104 10.17 19.03 -4.18
N MET A 105 10.91 19.96 -3.55
CA MET A 105 10.67 20.40 -2.16
C MET A 105 9.21 20.79 -1.88
N GLN A 106 8.56 21.54 -2.78
CA GLN A 106 7.17 21.96 -2.62
C GLN A 106 6.19 20.78 -2.70
N VAL A 107 6.46 19.81 -3.58
CA VAL A 107 5.65 18.58 -3.73
C VAL A 107 5.85 17.67 -2.53
N ARG A 108 7.09 17.58 -2.02
CA ARG A 108 7.45 16.81 -0.83
C ARG A 108 6.73 17.31 0.42
N GLU A 109 6.71 18.63 0.64
CA GLU A 109 6.02 19.23 1.78
C GLU A 109 4.49 19.02 1.70
N ARG A 110 3.92 19.12 0.50
CA ARG A 110 2.50 18.79 0.28
C ARG A 110 2.24 17.31 0.55
N PHE A 111 3.03 16.42 -0.03
CA PHE A 111 2.94 14.97 0.18
C PHE A 111 3.02 14.61 1.67
N LYS A 112 3.98 15.20 2.40
CA LYS A 112 4.15 15.02 3.85
C LYS A 112 2.89 15.41 4.64
N ARG A 113 2.23 16.52 4.29
CA ARG A 113 0.97 16.93 4.92
C ARG A 113 -0.16 15.96 4.61
N THR A 114 -0.27 15.51 3.36
CA THR A 114 -1.29 14.55 2.94
C THR A 114 -1.16 13.21 3.67
N VAL A 115 0.08 12.76 3.93
CA VAL A 115 0.31 11.47 4.60
C VAL A 115 0.41 11.57 6.13
N ALA A 116 0.40 12.77 6.70
CA ALA A 116 0.68 13.02 8.12
C ALA A 116 -0.20 12.17 9.06
N ASN A 117 -1.52 12.12 8.81
CA ASN A 117 -2.43 11.32 9.64
C ASN A 117 -2.12 9.81 9.60
N TYR A 118 -1.62 9.30 8.48
CA TYR A 118 -1.22 7.89 8.34
C TYR A 118 0.12 7.64 9.03
N LEU A 119 1.05 8.60 8.93
CA LEU A 119 2.33 8.56 9.64
C LEU A 119 2.13 8.61 11.15
N ASP A 120 1.23 9.45 11.66
CA ASP A 120 0.97 9.56 13.11
C ASP A 120 0.35 8.27 13.66
N ARG A 121 -0.60 7.66 12.93
CA ARG A 121 -1.13 6.32 13.29
C ARG A 121 -0.03 5.27 13.31
N TYR A 122 0.86 5.30 12.33
CA TYR A 122 2.02 4.40 12.27
C TYR A 122 3.04 4.68 13.37
N GLN A 123 3.34 5.94 13.70
CA GLN A 123 4.25 6.32 14.77
C GLN A 123 3.69 5.95 16.14
N ASN A 124 2.39 6.14 16.38
CA ASN A 124 1.74 5.71 17.62
C ASN A 124 1.80 4.19 17.80
N LEU A 125 1.63 3.42 16.71
CA LEU A 125 1.91 1.98 16.70
C LEU A 125 3.40 1.72 16.99
N ASP A 126 4.33 2.35 16.27
CA ASP A 126 5.78 2.18 16.44
C ASP A 126 6.30 2.57 17.84
N VAL A 127 5.62 3.47 18.54
CA VAL A 127 5.92 3.86 19.93
C VAL A 127 5.36 2.84 20.93
N ALA A 128 4.21 2.24 20.64
CA ALA A 128 3.59 1.24 21.52
C ALA A 128 4.39 -0.08 21.58
N TYR A 129 5.27 -0.33 20.61
CA TYR A 129 6.10 -1.53 20.54
C TYR A 129 7.60 -1.15 20.54
N PRO A 130 8.27 -1.24 21.70
CA PRO A 130 9.65 -0.78 21.87
C PRO A 130 10.67 -1.53 20.99
N ASP A 131 10.38 -2.78 20.63
CA ASP A 131 11.23 -3.59 19.76
C ASP A 131 11.03 -3.22 18.27
N LYS A 132 11.89 -2.34 17.78
CA LYS A 132 11.93 -1.90 16.37
C LYS A 132 12.59 -2.93 15.44
N GLY A 133 12.96 -4.12 15.93
CA GLY A 133 13.62 -5.17 15.16
C GLY A 133 12.84 -5.57 13.90
N TRP A 134 11.52 -5.43 13.92
CA TRP A 134 10.65 -5.66 12.76
C TRP A 134 11.02 -4.82 11.53
N LYS A 135 11.57 -3.60 11.70
CA LYS A 135 12.00 -2.75 10.57
C LYS A 135 13.17 -3.38 9.78
N ASN A 136 13.96 -4.22 10.43
CA ASN A 136 15.03 -4.99 9.79
C ASN A 136 14.52 -6.30 9.16
N LYS A 137 13.27 -6.68 9.47
CA LYS A 137 12.59 -7.85 8.91
C LYS A 137 11.84 -7.54 7.61
N LEU A 138 11.82 -6.29 7.14
CA LEU A 138 11.26 -5.90 5.85
C LEU A 138 12.38 -5.40 4.93
N ILE A 139 12.78 -6.23 3.97
CA ILE A 139 13.82 -5.91 3.01
C ILE A 139 13.14 -5.59 1.67
N ILE A 140 13.27 -4.36 1.20
CA ILE A 140 12.70 -3.94 -0.09
C ILE A 140 13.84 -3.44 -0.97
N GLN A 141 14.01 -4.07 -2.13
CA GLN A 141 14.86 -3.52 -3.18
C GLN A 141 14.22 -2.25 -3.74
N ARG A 142 15.01 -1.19 -3.88
CA ARG A 142 14.52 0.14 -4.28
C ARG A 142 13.79 0.11 -5.63
N ASP A 143 14.27 -0.71 -6.56
CA ASP A 143 13.73 -0.81 -7.92
C ASP A 143 12.43 -1.62 -7.97
N ALA A 144 12.15 -2.43 -6.95
CA ALA A 144 10.93 -3.23 -6.82
C ALA A 144 9.76 -2.45 -6.18
N LEU A 145 10.08 -1.39 -5.43
CA LEU A 145 9.12 -0.63 -4.63
C LEU A 145 7.99 -0.04 -5.49
N GLY A 146 8.31 0.45 -6.69
CA GLY A 146 7.33 1.09 -7.57
C GLY A 146 6.26 0.12 -8.07
N GLY A 147 6.63 -1.08 -8.48
CA GLY A 147 5.67 -2.11 -8.91
C GLY A 147 4.87 -2.67 -7.73
N TRP A 148 5.56 -3.00 -6.64
CA TRP A 148 4.93 -3.61 -5.47
C TRP A 148 3.93 -2.71 -4.74
N LEU A 149 4.13 -1.39 -4.77
CA LEU A 149 3.16 -0.42 -4.22
C LEU A 149 1.91 -0.21 -5.10
N LEU A 150 1.97 -0.62 -6.37
CA LEU A 150 0.90 -0.43 -7.35
C LEU A 150 0.09 -1.70 -7.62
N GLU A 151 0.60 -2.86 -7.21
CA GLU A 151 -0.07 -4.14 -7.31
C GLU A 151 -1.01 -4.38 -6.13
N ASP A 152 -2.11 -5.09 -6.39
CA ASP A 152 -3.02 -5.53 -5.33
C ASP A 152 -2.25 -6.47 -4.40
N LEU A 153 -1.95 -6.00 -3.20
CA LEU A 153 -1.27 -6.81 -2.21
C LEU A 153 -2.16 -8.00 -1.82
N PRO A 154 -1.62 -9.23 -1.78
CA PRO A 154 -2.39 -10.40 -1.39
C PRO A 154 -3.00 -10.21 0.00
N ILE A 155 -4.26 -10.61 0.19
CA ILE A 155 -5.03 -10.44 1.44
C ILE A 155 -4.27 -11.00 2.67
N GLN A 156 -3.41 -12.01 2.47
CA GLN A 156 -2.68 -12.63 3.58
C GLN A 156 -1.45 -11.83 4.01
N ILE A 157 -1.03 -10.81 3.25
CA ILE A 157 0.17 -10.04 3.57
C ILE A 157 0.01 -9.30 4.89
N ASP A 158 -1.22 -8.91 5.23
CA ASP A 158 -1.50 -8.17 6.44
C ASP A 158 -1.26 -9.00 7.70
N GLU A 159 -1.64 -10.28 7.62
CA GLU A 159 -1.44 -11.24 8.68
C GLU A 159 0.05 -11.56 8.85
N ILE A 160 0.78 -11.66 7.73
CA ILE A 160 2.23 -11.89 7.72
C ILE A 160 2.98 -10.70 8.34
N PHE A 161 2.61 -9.48 7.95
CA PHE A 161 3.17 -8.27 8.54
C PHE A 161 2.89 -8.19 10.03
N SER A 162 1.65 -8.47 10.43
CA SER A 162 1.26 -8.50 11.84
C SER A 162 2.10 -9.53 12.60
N ALA A 163 2.26 -10.74 12.08
CA ALA A 163 3.07 -11.77 12.73
C ALA A 163 4.56 -11.40 12.83
N LEU A 164 5.14 -10.82 11.77
CA LEU A 164 6.53 -10.32 11.78
C LEU A 164 6.73 -9.22 12.84
N TYR A 165 5.74 -8.35 12.96
CA TYR A 165 5.71 -7.24 13.89
C TYR A 165 5.58 -7.72 15.35
N PHE A 166 4.63 -8.61 15.62
CA PHE A 166 4.41 -9.16 16.96
C PHE A 166 5.37 -10.29 17.34
N GLY A 167 6.20 -10.76 16.42
CA GLY A 167 7.04 -11.94 16.62
C GLY A 167 6.22 -13.21 16.86
N ARG A 168 5.03 -13.31 16.26
CA ARG A 168 4.08 -14.42 16.46
C ARG A 168 4.20 -15.47 15.38
N GLN A 169 3.80 -16.69 15.73
CA GLN A 169 3.69 -17.79 14.77
C GLN A 169 2.47 -17.60 13.86
N LEU A 170 2.59 -18.15 12.65
CA LEU A 170 1.54 -18.23 11.65
C LEU A 170 1.22 -19.70 11.36
N GLU A 171 -0.06 -20.00 11.23
CA GLU A 171 -0.53 -21.13 10.45
C GLU A 171 -0.63 -20.68 8.99
N LEU A 172 0.12 -21.35 8.12
CA LEU A 172 0.23 -21.04 6.70
C LEU A 172 -0.31 -22.20 5.87
N GLU A 173 -1.28 -21.93 4.99
CA GLU A 173 -1.74 -22.84 3.94
C GLU A 173 -1.12 -22.39 2.61
N ALA A 174 -0.34 -23.24 1.96
CA ALA A 174 0.36 -22.91 0.73
C ALA A 174 0.29 -24.02 -0.33
N LEU A 175 0.48 -23.65 -1.59
CA LEU A 175 0.59 -24.59 -2.70
C LEU A 175 1.95 -25.31 -2.65
N SER A 176 1.92 -26.64 -2.73
CA SER A 176 3.11 -27.48 -2.74
C SER A 176 3.97 -27.20 -3.97
N ALA A 177 5.25 -26.91 -3.75
CA ALA A 177 6.22 -26.74 -4.83
C ALA A 177 6.42 -28.01 -5.69
N LYS A 178 6.07 -29.19 -5.16
CA LYS A 178 6.28 -30.48 -5.82
C LYS A 178 5.08 -30.94 -6.66
N ARG A 179 3.88 -30.44 -6.34
CA ARG A 179 2.62 -30.85 -7.00
C ARG A 179 1.68 -29.65 -7.09
N SER A 180 1.51 -29.14 -8.31
CA SER A 180 0.51 -28.11 -8.59
C SER A 180 -0.86 -28.62 -8.16
N ASN A 181 -1.51 -27.91 -7.23
CA ASN A 181 -2.81 -28.17 -6.61
C ASN A 181 -2.83 -28.94 -5.28
N GLU A 182 -1.71 -29.48 -4.79
CA GLU A 182 -1.69 -30.03 -3.44
C GLU A 182 -1.41 -28.91 -2.44
N LYS A 183 -2.29 -28.74 -1.44
CA LYS A 183 -2.14 -27.72 -0.41
C LYS A 183 -1.47 -28.31 0.81
N GLN A 184 -0.54 -27.57 1.39
CA GLN A 184 0.15 -27.94 2.62
C GLN A 184 -0.12 -26.87 3.68
N THR A 185 -0.49 -27.33 4.88
CA THR A 185 -0.60 -26.48 6.06
C THR A 185 0.61 -26.69 6.96
N MET A 186 1.22 -25.61 7.41
CA MET A 186 2.42 -25.60 8.25
C MET A 186 2.32 -24.53 9.31
N ILE A 187 2.92 -24.78 10.48
CA ILE A 187 3.12 -23.77 11.51
C ILE A 187 4.51 -23.19 11.33
N ILE A 188 4.60 -21.88 11.18
CA ILE A 188 5.85 -21.19 10.89
C ILE A 188 6.08 -20.04 11.86
N THR A 189 7.34 -19.78 12.14
CA THR A 189 7.81 -18.53 12.73
C THR A 189 8.35 -17.65 11.61
N PRO A 190 7.69 -16.53 11.25
CA PRO A 190 8.14 -15.65 10.19
C PRO A 190 9.39 -14.87 10.63
N ILE A 191 10.41 -14.84 9.77
CA ILE A 191 11.71 -14.21 10.05
C ILE A 191 11.78 -12.84 9.37
N ARG A 192 11.50 -12.80 8.06
CA ARG A 192 11.51 -11.55 7.27
C ARG A 192 10.72 -11.68 5.98
N LEU A 193 10.24 -10.54 5.49
CA LEU A 193 9.67 -10.39 4.16
C LEU A 193 10.68 -9.69 3.25
N SER A 194 10.94 -10.28 2.07
CA SER A 194 11.85 -9.74 1.07
C SER A 194 11.10 -9.44 -0.22
N ILE A 195 11.18 -8.20 -0.68
CA ILE A 195 10.57 -7.74 -1.93
C ILE A 195 11.70 -7.38 -2.88
N ASP A 196 11.82 -8.15 -3.96
CA ASP A 196 12.76 -7.89 -5.05
C ASP A 196 12.01 -7.61 -6.36
N THR A 197 12.75 -7.29 -7.43
CA THR A 197 12.14 -6.90 -8.71
C THR A 197 11.36 -8.02 -9.40
N ARG A 198 11.43 -9.26 -8.90
CA ARG A 198 10.81 -10.44 -9.50
C ARG A 198 9.65 -10.95 -8.68
N GLU A 199 9.75 -10.91 -7.35
CA GLU A 199 8.74 -11.48 -6.47
C GLU A 199 8.83 -10.95 -5.02
N CYS A 200 7.75 -11.18 -4.28
CA CYS A 200 7.70 -11.02 -2.83
C CYS A 200 7.83 -12.40 -2.16
N ARG A 201 8.81 -12.57 -1.27
CA ARG A 201 9.08 -13.82 -0.57
C ARG A 201 9.02 -13.65 0.94
N LEU A 202 8.35 -14.59 1.60
CA LEU A 202 8.41 -14.76 3.05
C LEU A 202 9.54 -15.73 3.39
N ILE A 203 10.47 -15.28 4.24
CA ILE A 203 11.48 -16.14 4.86
C ILE A 203 10.99 -16.51 6.26
N TYR A 204 11.00 -17.81 6.56
CA TYR A 204 10.42 -18.35 7.78
C TYR A 204 11.21 -19.55 8.29
N ARG A 205 10.89 -19.95 9.53
CA ARG A 205 11.28 -21.23 10.11
C ARG A 205 10.03 -22.06 10.32
N GLU A 206 10.03 -23.29 9.84
CA GLU A 206 8.94 -24.23 10.10
C GLU A 206 9.11 -24.84 11.49
N ASP A 207 8.06 -24.79 12.30
CA ASP A 207 8.04 -25.45 13.61
C ASP A 207 7.49 -26.86 13.45
N THR A 208 8.37 -27.85 13.52
CA THR A 208 7.99 -29.26 13.41
C THR A 208 7.36 -29.73 14.71
N ASN A 209 6.04 -29.76 14.75
CA ASN A 209 5.27 -30.30 15.89
C ASN A 209 5.22 -31.85 15.88
N SER A 210 6.35 -32.51 15.58
CA SER A 210 6.41 -33.96 15.39
C SER A 210 7.12 -34.64 16.56
N ALA A 211 6.35 -35.45 17.29
CA ALA A 211 6.78 -36.35 18.36
C ALA A 211 7.72 -37.49 17.91
N ASN A 212 8.58 -37.28 16.92
CA ASN A 212 9.63 -38.21 16.51
C ASN A 212 10.98 -37.51 16.58
N LYS A 213 11.60 -37.63 17.76
CA LYS A 213 13.04 -37.54 17.92
C LYS A 213 13.69 -38.59 17.02
N GLU A 214 14.32 -38.16 15.94
CA GLU A 214 15.70 -38.55 15.63
C GLU A 214 16.23 -37.71 14.47
N LYS A 215 17.39 -37.09 14.73
CA LYS A 215 18.19 -36.22 13.85
C LYS A 215 17.71 -34.76 13.73
N SER A 216 18.07 -34.01 14.77
CA SER A 216 18.68 -32.68 14.63
C SER A 216 19.44 -32.56 13.30
N LEU A 217 19.06 -31.56 12.49
CA LEU A 217 19.70 -30.93 11.31
C LEU A 217 18.54 -30.57 10.36
N LEU A 218 17.93 -29.40 10.31
CA LEU A 218 18.41 -28.04 10.51
C LEU A 218 17.17 -27.15 10.84
N ASN A 219 17.32 -26.17 11.73
CA ASN A 219 16.53 -24.94 11.72
C ASN A 219 16.87 -24.14 10.43
N THR A 220 16.61 -24.72 9.26
CA THR A 220 16.91 -24.08 7.98
C THR A 220 15.88 -23.00 7.76
N GLU A 221 16.34 -21.77 7.54
CA GLU A 221 15.47 -20.75 6.97
C GLU A 221 14.93 -21.26 5.64
N GLN A 222 13.61 -21.28 5.52
CA GLN A 222 12.92 -21.62 4.30
C GLN A 222 12.36 -20.33 3.69
N SER A 223 12.08 -20.35 2.39
CA SER A 223 11.47 -19.23 1.68
C SER A 223 10.30 -19.70 0.85
N ILE A 224 9.23 -18.92 0.83
CA ILE A 224 8.06 -19.16 -0.03
C ILE A 224 7.66 -17.86 -0.72
N SER A 225 7.23 -17.95 -1.97
CA SER A 225 6.64 -16.80 -2.68
C SER A 225 5.27 -16.49 -2.07
N ILE A 226 4.95 -15.21 -1.89
CA ILE A 226 3.64 -14.80 -1.37
C ILE A 226 2.51 -15.29 -2.28
N GLU A 227 2.73 -15.38 -3.60
CA GLU A 227 1.74 -15.87 -4.55
C GLU A 227 1.36 -17.35 -4.34
N GLN A 228 2.23 -18.11 -3.67
CA GLN A 228 1.98 -19.51 -3.34
C GLN A 228 1.16 -19.67 -2.05
N ILE A 229 0.98 -18.59 -1.29
CA ILE A 229 0.24 -18.59 -0.03
C ILE A 229 -1.25 -18.49 -0.35
N VAL A 230 -2.01 -19.47 0.13
CA VAL A 230 -3.46 -19.54 -0.02
C VAL A 230 -4.14 -18.93 1.21
N ARG A 231 -3.53 -19.09 2.38
CA ARG A 231 -4.02 -18.53 3.64
C ARG A 231 -2.87 -18.33 4.63
N ALA A 232 -2.91 -17.25 5.38
CA ALA A 232 -2.11 -17.06 6.58
C ALA A 232 -3.04 -16.70 7.74
N ARG A 233 -2.76 -17.22 8.93
CA ARG A 233 -3.49 -16.92 10.15
C ARG A 233 -2.52 -16.86 11.32
N MET A 234 -2.50 -15.78 12.08
CA MET A 234 -1.74 -15.71 13.33
C MET A 234 -2.30 -16.70 14.33
N LEU A 235 -1.39 -17.46 14.93
CA LEU A 235 -1.69 -18.23 16.12
C LEU A 235 -1.75 -17.24 17.28
N ILE A 236 -2.96 -16.99 17.77
CA ILE A 236 -3.19 -16.24 18.99
C ILE A 236 -3.02 -17.26 20.12
N GLU A 237 -1.93 -17.18 20.88
CA GLU A 237 -1.89 -17.88 22.16
C GLU A 237 -3.02 -17.34 23.04
N PRO A 238 -3.87 -18.20 23.62
CA PRO A 238 -4.84 -17.74 24.62
C PRO A 238 -4.05 -17.21 25.81
N TYR A 239 -4.21 -15.91 26.10
CA TYR A 239 -3.78 -15.30 27.35
C TYR A 239 -4.58 -15.86 28.53
#